data_AF-A0A1T5CGH7-F1
#
_entry.id   AF-A0A1T5CGH7-F1
#
_cell.length_a   1.000
_cell.length_b   1.000
_cell.length_c   1.000
_cell.angle_alpha   90.00
_cell.angle_beta   90.00
_cell.angle_gamma   90.00
#
_symmetry.space_group_name_H-M   'P 1'
#
loop_
_entity.id
_entity.type
_entity.pdbx_description
1 polymer ?
#
loop_
_entity_poly.entity_id
_entity_poly.type
_entity_poly.pdbx_seq_one_letter_code
_entity_poly.pdbx_strand_id
1 'polypeptide(L)' 'MKKYLLFALFFAVAFLVLQVLSGMLLTMFYTPSNQWVEASALPSQVMFGNTSSIAPLVISLIALVIAFGSVKLIKNKAVH' A
#
# COMPACT_ATOMS: atom_id res chain seq x y z
N MET A 1 -22.03 -15.59 4.41
CA MET A 1 -21.03 -15.45 3.32
C MET A 1 -21.20 -14.17 2.50
N LYS A 2 -22.39 -13.90 1.91
CA LYS A 2 -22.61 -12.75 1.00
C LYS A 2 -22.21 -11.36 1.57
N LYS A 3 -22.53 -11.08 2.84
CA LYS A 3 -22.21 -9.80 3.50
C LYS A 3 -20.70 -9.55 3.64
N TYR A 4 -19.91 -10.60 3.84
CA TYR A 4 -18.45 -10.51 3.95
C TYR A 4 -17.79 -10.30 2.59
N LEU A 5 -18.30 -10.97 1.55
CA LEU A 5 -17.86 -10.73 0.17
C LEU A 5 -18.16 -9.30 -0.28
N LEU A 6 -19.34 -8.79 0.08
CA LEU A 6 -19.70 -7.40 -0.20
C LEU A 6 -18.76 -6.40 0.50
N PHE A 7 -18.44 -6.65 1.78
CA PHE A 7 -17.45 -5.85 2.51
C PHE A 7 -16.07 -5.88 1.84
N ALA A 8 -15.58 -7.06 1.47
CA ALA A 8 -14.28 -7.21 0.82
C ALA A 8 -14.22 -6.47 -0.52
N LEU A 9 -15.31 -6.48 -1.30
CA LEU A 9 -15.42 -5.74 -2.55
C LEU A 9 -15.31 -4.23 -2.31
N PHE A 10 -16.09 -3.69 -1.38
CA PHE A 10 -16.03 -2.25 -1.04
C PHE A 10 -14.67 -1.85 -0.48
N PHE A 11 -14.08 -2.69 0.37
CA PHE A 11 -12.72 -2.48 0.86
C PHE A 11 -11.71 -2.43 -0.28
N ALA A 12 -11.76 -3.36 -1.24
CA ALA A 12 -10.85 -3.39 -2.37
C ALA A 12 -10.94 -2.11 -3.22
N VAL A 13 -12.15 -1.65 -3.52
CA VAL A 13 -12.37 -0.40 -4.26
C VAL A 13 -11.81 0.80 -3.50
N ALA A 14 -12.13 0.94 -2.21
CA ALA A 14 -11.63 2.04 -1.39
C ALA A 14 -10.11 2.01 -1.24
N PHE A 15 -9.53 0.82 -1.06
CA PHE A 15 -8.09 0.62 -0.94
C PHE A 15 -7.36 1.01 -2.22
N LEU A 16 -7.89 0.65 -3.40
CA LEU A 16 -7.31 1.05 -4.68
C LEU A 16 -7.33 2.57 -4.86
N VAL A 17 -8.46 3.22 -4.57
CA VAL A 17 -8.57 4.68 -4.63
C VAL A 17 -7.53 5.33 -3.71
N LEU A 18 -7.43 4.88 -2.47
CA LEU A 18 -6.43 5.39 -1.51
C LEU A 18 -5.00 5.15 -2.00
N GLN A 19 -4.72 4.01 -2.62
CA GLN A 19 -3.37 3.74 -3.13
C GLN A 19 -2.99 4.65 -4.30
N VAL A 20 -3.92 4.89 -5.24
CA VAL A 20 -3.67 5.80 -6.36
C VAL A 20 -3.43 7.22 -5.85
N LEU A 21 -4.27 7.70 -4.94
CA LEU A 21 -4.12 9.04 -4.35
C LEU A 21 -2.81 9.17 -3.55
N SER A 22 -2.47 8.16 -2.75
CA SER A 22 -1.22 8.15 -1.97
C SER A 22 0.00 8.11 -2.88
N GLY A 23 -0.04 7.29 -3.93
CA GLY A 23 1.00 7.24 -4.95
C GLY A 23 1.17 8.58 -5.65
N MET A 24 0.07 9.23 -6.03
CA MET A 24 0.09 10.56 -6.66
C MET A 24 0.72 11.62 -5.74
N LEU A 25 0.34 11.64 -4.46
CA LEU A 25 0.96 12.52 -3.48
C LEU A 25 2.46 12.24 -3.34
N LEU A 26 2.85 10.98 -3.24
CA LEU A 26 4.25 10.60 -3.14
C LEU A 26 5.04 11.06 -4.37
N THR A 27 4.48 10.92 -5.57
CA THR A 27 5.09 11.42 -6.82
C THR A 27 5.18 12.94 -6.83
N MET A 28 4.18 13.65 -6.33
CA MET A 28 4.19 15.13 -6.28
C MET A 28 5.33 15.66 -5.40
N PHE A 29 5.66 14.97 -4.31
CA PHE A 29 6.77 15.32 -3.41
C PHE A 29 8.10 14.62 -3.76
N TYR A 30 8.12 13.75 -4.77
CA TYR A 30 9.31 13.04 -5.16
C TYR A 30 10.21 13.95 -6.01
N THR A 31 11.41 14.24 -5.50
CA THR A 31 12.47 14.87 -6.29
C THR A 31 13.32 13.76 -6.93
N PRO A 32 13.34 13.63 -8.26
CA PRO A 32 14.23 12.67 -8.91
C PRO A 32 15.68 13.10 -8.66
N SER A 33 16.50 12.21 -8.09
CA SER A 33 17.93 12.42 -8.03
C SER A 33 18.55 12.15 -9.41
N ASN A 34 19.40 13.05 -9.89
CA ASN A 34 20.12 12.91 -11.17
C ASN A 34 21.27 11.88 -11.08
N GLN A 35 21.02 10.72 -10.48
CA GLN A 35 21.98 9.61 -10.40
C GLN A 35 22.32 9.02 -11.78
N TRP A 36 21.60 9.42 -12.83
CA TRP A 36 21.89 9.06 -14.22
C TRP A 36 23.26 9.57 -14.71
N VAL A 37 23.71 10.73 -14.22
CA VAL A 37 25.04 11.29 -14.58
C VAL A 37 26.16 10.51 -13.88
N GLU A 38 25.92 10.04 -12.66
CA GLU A 38 26.86 9.19 -11.92
C GLU A 38 26.87 7.75 -12.47
N ALA A 39 25.71 7.25 -12.92
CA ALA A 39 25.54 5.91 -13.51
C ALA A 39 26.39 5.67 -14.76
N SER A 40 26.63 6.70 -15.58
CA SER A 40 27.53 6.61 -16.73
C SER A 40 29.01 6.40 -16.36
N ALA A 41 29.39 6.61 -15.09
CA ALA A 41 30.75 6.39 -14.59
C ALA A 41 30.91 5.09 -13.78
N LEU A 42 29.83 4.32 -13.55
CA LEU A 42 29.88 3.07 -12.80
C LEU A 42 30.15 1.86 -13.73
N PRO A 43 31.02 0.92 -13.34
CA PRO A 43 31.21 -0.34 -14.07
C PRO A 43 29.90 -1.13 -14.13
N SER A 44 29.67 -1.86 -15.23
CA SER A 44 28.40 -2.56 -15.60
C SER A 44 27.86 -3.60 -14.62
N GLN A 45 28.43 -3.71 -13.41
CA GLN A 45 28.04 -4.65 -12.41
C GLN A 45 26.82 -4.12 -11.66
N VAL A 46 25.67 -4.75 -11.91
CA VAL A 46 24.40 -4.41 -11.27
C VAL A 46 24.48 -4.81 -9.80
N MET A 47 24.70 -3.85 -8.90
CA MET A 47 24.51 -4.08 -7.47
C MET A 47 23.02 -4.00 -7.17
N PHE A 48 22.38 -5.15 -6.95
CA PHE A 48 21.04 -5.18 -6.38
C PHE A 48 21.13 -4.67 -4.94
N GLY A 49 20.77 -3.41 -4.73
CA GLY A 49 20.68 -2.83 -3.39
C GLY A 49 19.69 -3.60 -2.52
N ASN A 50 19.99 -3.70 -1.23
CA ASN A 50 19.14 -4.38 -0.25
C ASN A 50 17.83 -3.60 -0.05
N THR A 51 16.82 -3.88 -0.88
CA THR A 51 15.49 -3.30 -0.69
C THR A 51 14.77 -4.07 0.41
N SER A 52 14.52 -3.45 1.57
CA SER A 52 13.60 -4.00 2.57
C SER A 52 12.16 -3.87 2.06
N SER A 53 11.80 -4.74 1.12
CA SER A 53 10.52 -4.70 0.45
C SER A 53 9.54 -5.53 1.24
N ILE A 54 8.91 -4.93 2.25
CA ILE A 54 7.65 -5.51 2.74
C ILE A 54 6.72 -5.56 1.51
N ALA A 55 6.38 -6.76 1.08
CA ALA A 55 5.61 -6.94 -0.14
C ALA A 55 4.28 -6.18 -0.02
N PRO A 56 3.87 -5.39 -1.03
CA PRO A 56 2.60 -4.66 -1.01
C PRO A 56 1.39 -5.54 -0.65
N LEU A 57 1.46 -6.81 -1.02
CA LEU A 57 0.47 -7.83 -0.67
C LEU A 57 0.34 -8.01 0.85
N VAL A 58 1.46 -8.07 1.59
CA VAL A 58 1.44 -8.22 3.06
C VAL A 58 0.76 -7.02 3.71
N ILE A 59 1.09 -5.80 3.27
CA ILE A 59 0.46 -4.57 3.78
C ILE A 59 -1.04 -4.57 3.47
N SER A 60 -1.45 -4.99 2.28
CA SER A 60 -2.87 -5.06 1.90
C SER A 60 -3.67 -6.06 2.75
N LEU A 61 -3.07 -7.20 3.11
CA LEU A 61 -3.69 -8.20 3.99
C LEU A 61 -3.84 -7.66 5.41
N ILE A 62 -2.82 -6.99 5.95
CA ILE A 62 -2.89 -6.36 7.27
C ILE A 62 -3.99 -5.28 7.29
N ALA A 63 -4.04 -4.42 6.27
CA ALA A 63 -5.07 -3.39 6.14
C ALA A 63 -6.49 -3.99 6.12
N LEU A 64 -6.69 -5.10 5.41
CA LEU A 64 -7.98 -5.81 5.37
C LEU A 64 -8.38 -6.34 6.75
N VAL A 65 -7.45 -6.96 7.47
CA VAL A 65 -7.69 -7.49 8.83
C VAL A 65 -8.05 -6.36 9.80
N ILE A 66 -7.31 -5.26 9.76
CA ILE A 66 -7.57 -4.09 10.61
C ILE A 66 -8.95 -3.51 10.27
N ALA A 67 -9.25 -3.25 9.00
CA ALA A 67 -10.53 -2.69 8.58
C ALA A 67 -11.72 -3.55 9.02
N PHE A 68 -11.61 -4.87 8.83
CA PHE A 68 -12.63 -5.80 9.27
C PHE A 68 -12.80 -5.79 10.81
N GLY A 69 -11.68 -5.79 11.54
CA GLY A 69 -11.67 -5.69 13.01
C GLY A 69 -12.32 -4.40 13.52
N SER A 70 -11.99 -3.25 12.94
CA SER A 70 -12.56 -1.94 13.30
C SER A 70 -14.07 -1.91 13.11
N VAL A 71 -14.58 -2.40 11.99
CA VAL A 71 -16.04 -2.48 11.74
C VAL A 71 -16.73 -3.36 12.79
N LYS A 72 -16.11 -4.50 13.15
CA LYS A 72 -16.65 -5.40 14.18
C LYS A 72 -16.70 -4.74 15.56
N LEU A 73 -15.65 -4.00 15.94
CA LEU A 73 -15.58 -3.28 17.22
C LEU A 73 -16.62 -2.16 17.30
N ILE A 74 -16.76 -1.35 16.25
CA ILE A 74 -17.75 -0.27 16.20
C ILE A 74 -19.18 -0.84 16.31
N LYS A 75 -19.46 -1.93 15.60
CA LYS A 75 -20.78 -2.58 15.67
C LYS A 75 -21.11 -3.09 17.07
N ASN A 76 -20.15 -3.68 17.78
CA ASN A 76 -20.36 -4.17 19.14
C ASN A 76 -20.56 -3.02 20.14
N LYS A 77 -19.93 -1.86 19.91
CA LYS A 77 -20.09 -0.66 20.75
C LYS A 77 -21.42 0.07 20.53
N ALA A 78 -22.05 -0.08 19.36
CA ALA A 78 -23.33 0.53 19.03
C ALA A 78 -24.56 -0.24 19.55
N VAL A 79 -24.36 -1.46 20.09
CA VAL A 79 -25.42 -2.34 20.63
C VAL A 79 -25.52 -2.22 22.17
N HIS A 80 -24.64 -1.42 22.79
CA HIS A 80 -24.64 -1.08 24.21
C HIS A 80 -24.94 0.40 24.41
#